data_AF-A0A7H1JBQ3-F1
#
_entry.id   AF-A0A7H1JBQ3-F1
#
_cell.length_a   1.000
_cell.length_b   1.000
_cell.length_c   1.000
_cell.angle_alpha   90.00
_cell.angle_beta   90.00
_cell.angle_gamma   90.00
#
_symmetry.space_group_name_H-M   'P 1'
#
loop_
_entity.id
_entity.type
_entity.pdbx_description
1 polymer ?
#
loop_
_entity_poly.entity_id
_entity_poly.type
_entity_poly.pdbx_seq_one_letter_code
_entity_poly.pdbx_strand_id
1 'polypeptide(L)'
;MNDEEITELAILDAKKRKKVIARELVDNNIPEDSPVSVFMAGSPGAGKTEMARIIIKQFSSEYGVTPVHIENDELRKEFNAYNGINSPLFQRPATILVEAIHDRALKRSVSFILDSTLSNYDKAVSNIQRSLDKGRYVQIIFVYQDPKQAWKLVLARESVEGRRVPPDVFVDQFMESQVVVSKLKKHFGQSIGIIFIEKNIESTSKRPQFNVTDIDAVLRKKYNREYLQAIVKSQ
;
A
#
# COMPACT_ATOMS: atom_id res chain seq x y z
N MET A 1 28.68 -4.89 -10.20
CA MET A 1 27.76 -5.88 -9.63
C MET A 1 26.59 -6.05 -10.58
N ASN A 2 26.11 -7.27 -10.76
CA ASN A 2 24.88 -7.50 -11.52
C ASN A 2 23.63 -7.29 -10.63
N ASP A 3 22.44 -7.28 -11.24
CA ASP A 3 21.16 -7.04 -10.55
C ASP A 3 20.85 -8.06 -9.44
N GLU A 4 21.27 -9.31 -9.62
CA GLU A 4 21.07 -10.39 -8.66
C GLU A 4 21.95 -10.19 -7.41
N GLU A 5 23.22 -9.87 -7.61
CA GLU A 5 24.17 -9.53 -6.54
C GLU A 5 23.68 -8.32 -5.73
N ILE A 6 23.16 -7.28 -6.38
CA ILE A 6 22.57 -6.11 -5.70
C ILE A 6 21.39 -6.55 -4.82
N THR A 7 20.50 -7.37 -5.37
CA THR A 7 19.30 -7.84 -4.67
C THR A 7 19.65 -8.70 -3.46
N GLU A 8 20.57 -9.66 -3.61
CA GLU A 8 20.95 -10.57 -2.52
C GLU A 8 21.72 -9.84 -1.40
N LEU A 9 22.63 -8.91 -1.72
CA LEU A 9 23.27 -8.08 -0.70
C LEU A 9 22.24 -7.22 0.06
N ALA A 10 21.27 -6.63 -0.63
CA ALA A 10 20.20 -5.87 0.02
C ALA A 10 19.31 -6.77 0.91
N ILE A 11 19.06 -8.02 0.52
CA ILE A 11 18.32 -8.99 1.35
C ILE A 11 19.10 -9.35 2.62
N LEU A 12 20.41 -9.60 2.51
CA LEU A 12 21.27 -9.88 3.66
C LEU A 12 21.29 -8.70 4.64
N ASP A 13 21.44 -7.49 4.11
CA ASP A 13 21.42 -6.27 4.89
C ASP A 13 20.04 -6.04 5.56
N ALA A 14 18.93 -6.22 4.83
CA ALA A 14 17.59 -6.14 5.39
C ALA A 14 17.41 -7.14 6.55
N LYS A 15 17.83 -8.40 6.38
CA LYS A 15 17.75 -9.41 7.45
C LYS A 15 18.53 -9.01 8.70
N LYS A 16 19.69 -8.38 8.53
CA LYS A 16 20.54 -7.89 9.63
C LYS A 16 19.90 -6.71 10.37
N ARG A 17 19.33 -5.75 9.64
CA ARG A 17 18.84 -4.47 10.21
C ARG A 17 17.36 -4.42 10.53
N LYS A 18 16.51 -5.32 9.99
CA LYS A 18 15.04 -5.25 10.11
C LYS A 18 14.51 -5.04 11.52
N LYS A 19 15.14 -5.63 12.54
CA LYS A 19 14.72 -5.48 13.94
C LYS A 19 15.05 -4.10 14.50
N VAL A 20 16.14 -3.48 14.06
CA VAL A 20 16.54 -2.13 14.49
C VAL A 20 15.60 -1.10 13.88
N ILE A 21 15.44 -1.13 12.56
CA ILE A 21 14.51 -0.24 11.82
C ILE A 21 13.08 -0.37 12.39
N ALA A 22 12.60 -1.60 12.63
CA ALA A 22 11.27 -1.81 13.19
C ALA A 22 11.11 -1.19 14.59
N ARG A 23 12.15 -1.14 15.42
CA ARG A 23 12.09 -0.47 16.73
C ARG A 23 12.10 1.04 16.57
N GLU A 24 12.96 1.59 15.73
CA GLU A 24 13.07 3.03 15.50
C GLU A 24 11.75 3.64 15.00
N LEU A 25 11.05 2.92 14.11
CA LEU A 25 9.76 3.37 13.55
C LEU A 25 8.54 3.16 14.45
N VAL A 26 8.62 2.29 15.45
CA VAL A 26 7.44 1.84 16.22
C VAL A 26 7.53 2.15 17.71
N ASP A 27 8.72 2.06 18.32
CA ASP A 27 8.81 2.02 19.78
C ASP A 27 8.61 3.39 20.44
N ASN A 28 8.75 4.47 19.67
CA ASN A 28 8.44 5.83 20.11
C ASN A 28 6.93 6.12 20.17
N ASN A 29 6.10 5.25 19.57
CA ASN A 29 4.65 5.36 19.65
C ASN A 29 4.15 4.81 21.00
N ILE A 30 3.16 5.50 21.56
CA ILE A 30 2.46 5.06 22.77
C ILE A 30 1.56 3.88 22.39
N PRO A 31 1.66 2.72 23.08
CA PRO A 31 0.72 1.62 22.91
C PRO A 31 -0.72 2.07 23.15
N GLU A 32 -1.64 1.60 22.32
CA GLU A 32 -3.06 1.92 22.39
C GLU A 32 -3.85 0.74 22.95
N ASP A 33 -4.91 1.01 23.71
CA ASP A 33 -5.83 -0.02 24.21
C ASP A 33 -6.67 -0.65 23.08
N SER A 34 -6.91 0.10 22.00
CA SER A 34 -7.72 -0.32 20.86
C SER A 34 -7.08 0.12 19.53
N PRO A 35 -5.93 -0.46 19.14
CA PRO A 35 -5.20 -0.02 17.98
C PRO A 35 -5.88 -0.48 16.68
N VAL A 36 -5.78 0.37 15.65
CA VAL A 36 -6.39 0.17 14.34
C VAL A 36 -5.36 -0.31 13.32
N SER A 37 -5.76 -1.22 12.45
CA SER A 37 -4.97 -1.69 11.30
C SER A 37 -5.60 -1.20 10.01
N VAL A 38 -4.94 -0.26 9.33
CA VAL A 38 -5.38 0.25 8.03
C VAL A 38 -4.54 -0.36 6.92
N PHE A 39 -5.19 -0.90 5.89
CA PHE A 39 -4.54 -1.41 4.69
C PHE A 39 -4.95 -0.55 3.49
N MET A 40 -4.00 0.13 2.86
CA MET A 40 -4.27 0.83 1.60
C MET A 40 -4.36 -0.19 0.46
N ALA A 41 -5.23 0.09 -0.50
CA ALA A 41 -5.38 -0.69 -1.72
C ALA A 41 -5.53 0.22 -2.94
N GLY A 42 -5.12 -0.29 -4.11
CA GLY A 42 -5.26 0.38 -5.39
C GLY A 42 -3.99 0.41 -6.23
N SER A 43 -4.14 0.72 -7.52
CA SER A 43 -3.06 0.67 -8.50
C SER A 43 -1.92 1.65 -8.18
N PRO A 44 -0.72 1.46 -8.74
CA PRO A 44 0.26 2.55 -8.82
C PRO A 44 -0.39 3.79 -9.44
N GLY A 45 -0.01 4.98 -8.98
CA GLY A 45 -0.60 6.24 -9.44
C GLY A 45 -2.03 6.53 -8.93
N ALA A 46 -2.66 5.66 -8.14
CA ALA A 46 -4.01 5.92 -7.63
C ALA A 46 -4.07 7.03 -6.55
N GLY A 47 -2.93 7.43 -5.97
CA GLY A 47 -2.87 8.44 -4.92
C GLY A 47 -3.07 7.90 -3.49
N LYS A 48 -2.72 6.62 -3.27
CA LYS A 48 -2.76 5.96 -1.94
C LYS A 48 -1.87 6.66 -0.91
N THR A 49 -0.61 6.88 -1.25
CA THR A 49 0.38 7.51 -0.37
C THR A 49 -0.05 8.89 0.11
N GLU A 50 -0.57 9.71 -0.82
CA GLU A 50 -1.12 11.03 -0.47
C GLU A 50 -2.31 10.91 0.49
N MET A 51 -3.21 9.96 0.25
CA MET A 51 -4.35 9.70 1.12
C MET A 51 -3.91 9.21 2.52
N ALA A 52 -2.94 8.29 2.59
CA ALA A 52 -2.38 7.82 3.85
C ALA A 52 -1.79 8.98 4.67
N ARG A 53 -1.03 9.88 4.03
CA ARG A 53 -0.46 11.07 4.68
C ARG A 53 -1.54 12.04 5.18
N ILE A 54 -2.61 12.24 4.40
CA ILE A 54 -3.76 13.06 4.83
C ILE A 54 -4.40 12.45 6.08
N ILE A 55 -4.65 11.14 6.09
CA ILE A 55 -5.25 10.44 7.23
C ILE A 55 -4.35 10.55 8.46
N ILE A 56 -3.05 10.29 8.33
CA ILE A 56 -2.10 10.40 9.44
C ILE A 56 -2.10 11.82 10.02
N LYS A 57 -2.06 12.83 9.15
CA LYS A 57 -2.09 14.23 9.57
C LYS A 57 -3.37 14.56 10.34
N GLN A 58 -4.52 14.12 9.84
CA GLN A 58 -5.82 14.32 10.50
C GLN A 58 -5.87 13.64 11.86
N PHE A 59 -5.47 12.36 11.95
CA PHE A 59 -5.43 11.63 13.21
C PHE A 59 -4.51 12.28 14.24
N SER A 60 -3.34 12.72 13.80
CA SER A 60 -2.38 13.41 14.65
C SER A 60 -2.94 14.73 15.17
N SER A 61 -3.60 15.53 14.32
CA SER A 61 -4.18 16.82 14.72
C SER A 61 -5.43 16.70 15.59
N GLU A 62 -6.29 15.70 15.34
CA GLU A 62 -7.59 15.58 16.00
C GLU A 62 -7.52 14.75 17.29
N TYR A 63 -6.65 13.73 17.32
CA TYR A 63 -6.59 12.76 18.41
C TYR A 63 -5.23 12.69 19.10
N GLY A 64 -4.22 13.43 18.62
CA GLY A 64 -2.86 13.39 19.18
C GLY A 64 -2.14 12.05 18.96
N VAL A 65 -2.67 11.18 18.11
CA VAL A 65 -2.12 9.86 17.79
C VAL A 65 -1.62 9.87 16.36
N THR A 66 -0.37 9.43 16.16
CA THR A 66 0.24 9.30 14.83
C THR A 66 0.42 7.82 14.50
N PRO A 67 -0.42 7.22 13.65
CA PRO A 67 -0.24 5.83 13.24
C PRO A 67 1.10 5.62 12.52
N VAL A 68 1.69 4.44 12.67
CA VAL A 68 2.93 4.07 11.95
C VAL A 68 2.61 3.92 10.46
N HIS A 69 3.26 4.72 9.61
CA HIS A 69 3.13 4.62 8.14
C HIS A 69 4.14 3.61 7.61
N ILE A 70 3.67 2.45 7.15
CA ILE A 70 4.50 1.40 6.58
C ILE A 70 4.44 1.50 5.06
N GLU A 71 5.36 2.27 4.47
CA GLU A 71 5.45 2.53 3.03
C GLU A 71 6.68 1.85 2.40
N ASN A 72 6.45 0.96 1.44
CA ASN A 72 7.54 0.21 0.79
C ASN A 72 8.54 1.14 0.07
N ASP A 73 8.06 2.23 -0.53
CA ASP A 73 8.91 3.17 -1.27
C ASP A 73 9.89 3.94 -0.38
N GLU A 74 9.46 4.33 0.82
CA GLU A 74 10.35 4.96 1.80
C GLU A 74 11.38 3.94 2.32
N LEU A 75 10.94 2.70 2.57
CA LEU A 75 11.83 1.64 3.05
C LEU A 75 12.88 1.18 2.03
N ARG A 76 12.70 1.46 0.73
CA ARG A 76 13.75 1.21 -0.27
C ARG A 76 14.92 2.19 -0.14
N LYS A 77 14.68 3.39 0.39
CA LYS A 77 15.73 4.41 0.60
C LYS A 77 16.70 4.03 1.72
N GLU A 78 16.35 3.04 2.53
CA GLU A 78 17.23 2.46 3.55
C GLU A 78 18.43 1.69 2.97
N PHE A 79 18.45 1.40 1.67
CA PHE A 79 19.51 0.63 1.04
C PHE A 79 20.43 1.54 0.21
N ASN A 80 21.73 1.52 0.53
CA ASN A 80 22.73 2.38 -0.11
C ASN A 80 22.79 2.27 -1.65
N ALA A 81 22.47 1.09 -2.20
CA ALA A 81 22.50 0.85 -3.64
C ALA A 81 21.20 1.29 -4.36
N TYR A 82 20.17 1.73 -3.64
CA TYR A 82 18.92 2.18 -4.24
C TYR A 82 19.07 3.57 -4.86
N ASN A 83 18.60 3.74 -6.11
CA ASN A 83 18.68 5.00 -6.85
C ASN A 83 17.37 5.39 -7.56
N GLY A 84 16.25 4.78 -7.18
CA GLY A 84 14.95 4.96 -7.84
C GLY A 84 14.79 4.10 -9.09
N ILE A 85 15.71 4.20 -10.06
CA ILE A 85 15.60 3.50 -11.36
C ILE A 85 15.61 1.98 -11.15
N ASN A 86 16.46 1.51 -10.23
CA ASN A 86 16.57 0.11 -9.85
C ASN A 86 15.53 -0.36 -8.82
N SER A 87 14.44 0.40 -8.63
CA SER A 87 13.32 0.06 -7.73
C SER A 87 12.86 -1.40 -7.77
N PRO A 88 12.76 -2.08 -8.93
CA PRO A 88 12.39 -3.49 -8.96
C PRO A 88 13.31 -4.40 -8.13
N LEU A 89 14.62 -4.12 -8.08
CA LEU A 89 15.59 -4.92 -7.32
C LEU A 89 15.34 -4.87 -5.81
N PHE A 90 14.74 -3.77 -5.33
CA PHE A 90 14.54 -3.53 -3.89
C PHE A 90 13.16 -3.95 -3.38
N GLN A 91 12.31 -4.56 -4.22
CA GLN A 91 10.99 -5.03 -3.78
C GLN A 91 11.08 -6.10 -2.68
N ARG A 92 11.89 -7.15 -2.90
CA ARG A 92 12.10 -8.25 -1.95
C ARG A 92 12.74 -7.77 -0.63
N PRO A 93 13.87 -7.04 -0.63
CA PRO A 93 14.50 -6.59 0.62
C PRO A 93 13.63 -5.59 1.39
N ALA A 94 12.94 -4.65 0.73
CA ALA A 94 12.01 -3.74 1.42
C ALA A 94 10.82 -4.48 2.04
N THR A 95 10.32 -5.54 1.40
CA THR A 95 9.26 -6.39 1.98
C THR A 95 9.70 -7.03 3.31
N ILE A 96 10.98 -7.38 3.48
CA ILE A 96 11.51 -7.90 4.75
C ILE A 96 11.42 -6.84 5.86
N LEU A 97 11.67 -5.57 5.53
CA LEU A 97 11.53 -4.46 6.46
C LEU A 97 10.06 -4.22 6.82
N VAL A 98 9.17 -4.18 5.80
CA VAL A 98 7.71 -4.05 5.98
C VAL A 98 7.18 -5.08 6.96
N GLU A 99 7.54 -6.36 6.79
CA GLU A 99 7.08 -7.42 7.68
C GLU A 99 7.57 -7.26 9.11
N ALA A 100 8.83 -6.86 9.31
CA ALA A 100 9.36 -6.63 10.65
C ALA A 100 8.68 -5.45 11.36
N ILE A 101 8.40 -4.37 10.63
CA ILE A 101 7.69 -3.20 11.16
C ILE A 101 6.24 -3.57 11.50
N HIS A 102 5.55 -4.29 10.60
CA HIS A 102 4.20 -4.77 10.83
C HIS A 102 4.11 -5.69 12.06
N ASP A 103 4.99 -6.68 12.17
CA ASP A 103 5.05 -7.58 13.35
C ASP A 103 5.32 -6.79 14.64
N ARG A 104 6.20 -5.79 14.58
CA ARG A 104 6.51 -4.95 15.74
C ARG A 104 5.33 -4.07 16.14
N ALA A 105 4.62 -3.48 15.17
CA ALA A 105 3.43 -2.66 15.40
C ALA A 105 2.31 -3.47 16.06
N LEU A 106 2.07 -4.69 15.58
CA LEU A 106 1.13 -5.64 16.20
C LEU A 106 1.56 -6.00 17.62
N LYS A 107 2.85 -6.29 17.86
CA LYS A 107 3.37 -6.64 19.18
C LYS A 107 3.31 -5.49 20.19
N ARG A 108 3.45 -4.25 19.72
CA ARG A 108 3.44 -3.04 20.56
C ARG A 108 2.05 -2.44 20.72
N SER A 109 1.02 -3.04 20.13
CA SER A 109 -0.33 -2.51 20.14
C SER A 109 -0.41 -1.07 19.64
N VAL A 110 0.31 -0.73 18.57
CA VAL A 110 0.24 0.60 17.96
C VAL A 110 -0.50 0.54 16.64
N SER A 111 -1.27 1.58 16.32
CA SER A 111 -1.98 1.75 15.07
C SER A 111 -1.01 1.88 13.89
N PHE A 112 -1.39 1.35 12.73
CA PHE A 112 -0.58 1.47 11.52
C PHE A 112 -1.44 1.68 10.27
N ILE A 113 -0.81 2.28 9.26
CA ILE A 113 -1.27 2.29 7.87
C ILE A 113 -0.24 1.56 7.03
N LEU A 114 -0.63 0.41 6.47
CA LEU A 114 0.19 -0.35 5.54
C LEU A 114 -0.13 0.11 4.12
N ASP A 115 0.79 0.90 3.55
CA ASP A 115 0.66 1.49 2.22
C ASP A 115 1.19 0.55 1.15
N SER A 116 0.27 -0.21 0.56
CA SER A 116 0.56 -1.16 -0.52
C SER A 116 -0.51 -1.08 -1.60
N THR A 117 -0.31 -1.80 -2.71
CA THR A 117 -1.35 -1.95 -3.73
C THR A 117 -2.42 -2.97 -3.33
N LEU A 118 -2.17 -3.80 -2.31
CA LEU A 118 -3.01 -4.92 -1.87
C LEU A 118 -3.39 -5.86 -3.03
N SER A 119 -2.40 -6.22 -3.86
CA SER A 119 -2.59 -6.99 -5.10
C SER A 119 -2.24 -8.48 -5.00
N ASN A 120 -1.72 -8.95 -3.85
CA ASN A 120 -1.48 -10.36 -3.61
C ASN A 120 -2.47 -10.88 -2.57
N TYR A 121 -3.35 -11.79 -2.98
CA TYR A 121 -4.45 -12.28 -2.13
C TYR A 121 -3.97 -12.98 -0.87
N ASP A 122 -3.09 -13.98 -1.00
CA ASP A 122 -2.64 -14.78 0.14
C ASP A 122 -1.90 -13.93 1.17
N LYS A 123 -1.07 -12.99 0.69
CA LYS A 123 -0.37 -12.06 1.57
C LYS A 123 -1.34 -11.11 2.27
N ALA A 124 -2.35 -10.59 1.54
CA ALA A 124 -3.36 -9.72 2.13
C ALA A 124 -4.19 -10.46 3.20
N VAL A 125 -4.63 -11.68 2.93
CA VAL A 125 -5.34 -12.55 3.89
C VAL A 125 -4.49 -12.76 5.13
N SER A 126 -3.23 -13.19 4.96
CA SER A 126 -2.31 -13.40 6.09
C SER A 126 -2.10 -12.13 6.93
N ASN A 127 -1.90 -10.97 6.28
CA ASN A 127 -1.68 -9.70 6.98
C ASN A 127 -2.92 -9.22 7.75
N ILE A 128 -4.10 -9.36 7.15
CA ILE A 128 -5.38 -8.99 7.78
C ILE A 128 -5.70 -9.94 8.93
N GLN A 129 -5.55 -11.26 8.73
CA GLN A 129 -5.81 -12.25 9.77
C GLN A 129 -4.94 -12.00 11.01
N ARG A 130 -3.64 -11.72 10.83
CA ARG A 130 -2.74 -11.35 11.94
C ARG A 130 -3.22 -10.13 12.75
N SER A 131 -3.90 -9.18 12.12
CA SER A 131 -4.51 -8.04 12.82
C SER A 131 -5.78 -8.44 13.57
N LEU A 132 -6.64 -9.24 12.93
CA LEU A 132 -7.88 -9.74 13.52
C LEU A 132 -7.63 -10.66 14.73
N ASP A 133 -6.61 -11.52 14.66
CA ASP A 133 -6.17 -12.40 15.77
C ASP A 133 -5.70 -11.60 17.00
N LYS A 134 -5.34 -10.33 16.80
CA LYS A 134 -5.00 -9.37 17.86
C LYS A 134 -6.18 -8.53 18.34
N GLY A 135 -7.40 -8.85 17.89
CA GLY A 135 -8.62 -8.14 18.28
C GLY A 135 -8.71 -6.72 17.73
N ARG A 136 -7.97 -6.40 16.67
CA ARG A 136 -7.86 -5.03 16.13
C ARG A 136 -9.01 -4.73 15.17
N TYR A 137 -9.46 -3.48 15.15
CA TYR A 137 -10.31 -3.00 14.07
C TYR A 137 -9.51 -2.94 12.77
N VAL A 138 -10.01 -3.57 11.70
CA VAL A 138 -9.35 -3.64 10.41
C VAL A 138 -10.14 -2.87 9.36
N GLN A 139 -9.46 -1.92 8.70
CA GLN A 139 -10.03 -1.07 7.66
C GLN A 139 -9.20 -1.19 6.39
N ILE A 140 -9.85 -1.51 5.27
CA ILE A 140 -9.25 -1.35 3.94
C ILE A 140 -9.68 0.02 3.40
N ILE A 141 -8.73 0.79 2.89
CA ILE A 141 -9.00 2.03 2.15
C ILE A 141 -8.59 1.80 0.70
N PHE A 142 -9.59 1.58 -0.14
CA PHE A 142 -9.39 1.35 -1.56
C PHE A 142 -9.48 2.66 -2.33
N VAL A 143 -8.33 3.13 -2.81
CA VAL A 143 -8.22 4.35 -3.62
C VAL A 143 -8.20 3.95 -5.10
N TYR A 144 -9.17 4.46 -5.84
CA TYR A 144 -9.33 4.23 -7.26
C TYR A 144 -9.11 5.52 -8.06
N GLN A 145 -8.43 5.38 -9.19
CA GLN A 145 -8.17 6.43 -10.16
C GLN A 145 -8.35 5.83 -11.56
N ASP A 146 -8.85 6.64 -12.51
CA ASP A 146 -8.91 6.23 -13.91
C ASP A 146 -7.52 5.78 -14.40
N PRO A 147 -7.40 4.64 -15.13
CA PRO A 147 -6.11 4.08 -15.49
C PRO A 147 -5.25 5.01 -16.34
N LYS A 148 -5.83 5.88 -17.18
CA LYS A 148 -5.04 6.86 -17.95
C LYS A 148 -4.44 7.91 -17.04
N GLN A 149 -5.20 8.41 -16.07
CA GLN A 149 -4.72 9.38 -15.09
C GLN A 149 -3.70 8.75 -14.13
N ALA A 150 -3.97 7.54 -13.64
CA ALA A 150 -3.05 6.80 -12.79
C ALA A 150 -1.71 6.55 -13.49
N TRP A 151 -1.73 6.16 -14.76
CA TRP A 151 -0.49 5.97 -15.54
C TRP A 151 0.27 7.28 -15.75
N LYS A 152 -0.40 8.39 -16.06
CA LYS A 152 0.24 9.72 -16.12
C LYS A 152 0.94 10.08 -14.81
N LEU A 153 0.32 9.79 -13.66
CA LEU A 153 0.91 10.04 -12.34
C LEU A 153 2.11 9.12 -12.06
N VAL A 154 2.08 7.88 -12.57
CA VAL A 154 3.24 6.97 -12.51
C VAL A 154 4.41 7.56 -13.30
N LEU A 155 4.19 8.00 -14.54
CA LEU A 155 5.24 8.60 -15.38
C LEU A 155 5.78 9.91 -14.79
N ALA A 156 4.90 10.76 -14.27
CA ALA A 156 5.31 12.00 -13.60
C ALA A 156 6.20 11.71 -12.38
N ARG A 157 5.84 10.69 -11.59
CA ARG A 157 6.63 10.26 -10.44
C ARG A 157 7.96 9.65 -10.83
N GLU A 158 8.01 8.88 -11.92
CA GLU A 158 9.27 8.37 -12.47
C GLU A 158 10.20 9.53 -12.89
N SER A 159 9.66 10.57 -13.51
CA SER A 159 10.43 11.75 -13.90
C SER A 159 10.95 12.58 -12.71
N VAL A 160 10.21 12.65 -11.61
CA VAL A 160 10.56 13.50 -10.44
C VAL A 160 11.38 12.74 -9.41
N GLU A 161 11.04 11.48 -9.15
CA GLU A 161 11.63 10.67 -8.08
C GLU A 161 12.54 9.53 -8.60
N GLY A 162 12.62 9.34 -9.91
CA GLY A 162 13.37 8.23 -10.53
C GLY A 162 12.73 6.85 -10.34
N ARG A 163 11.58 6.74 -9.66
CA ARG A 163 10.94 5.46 -9.35
C ARG A 163 10.25 4.86 -10.57
N ARG A 164 10.91 3.92 -11.23
CA ARG A 164 10.36 3.19 -12.36
C ARG A 164 9.31 2.15 -11.96
N VAL A 165 8.18 2.14 -12.66
CA VAL A 165 7.16 1.08 -12.56
C VAL A 165 7.04 0.39 -13.91
N PRO A 166 7.38 -0.91 -14.03
CA PRO A 166 7.21 -1.62 -15.28
C PRO A 166 5.73 -1.60 -15.76
N PRO A 167 5.47 -1.41 -17.07
CA PRO A 167 4.12 -1.38 -17.61
C PRO A 167 3.25 -2.58 -17.23
N ASP A 168 3.79 -3.80 -17.33
CA ASP A 168 3.05 -5.02 -16.97
C ASP A 168 2.72 -5.07 -15.47
N VAL A 169 3.64 -4.59 -14.61
CA VAL A 169 3.39 -4.48 -13.17
C VAL A 169 2.26 -3.50 -12.87
N PHE A 170 2.13 -2.40 -13.62
CA PHE A 170 1.00 -1.50 -13.48
C PHE A 170 -0.32 -2.18 -13.88
N VAL A 171 -0.35 -2.83 -15.04
CA VAL A 171 -1.55 -3.52 -15.56
C VAL A 171 -2.02 -4.59 -14.56
N ASP A 172 -1.09 -5.42 -14.10
CA ASP A 172 -1.38 -6.48 -13.13
C ASP A 172 -1.91 -5.91 -11.83
N GLN A 173 -1.21 -4.95 -11.22
CA GLN A 173 -1.63 -4.39 -9.94
C GLN A 173 -2.94 -3.59 -10.05
N PHE A 174 -3.22 -2.97 -11.20
CA PHE A 174 -4.50 -2.29 -11.43
C PHE A 174 -5.67 -3.27 -11.39
N MET A 175 -5.56 -4.40 -12.08
CA MET A 175 -6.62 -5.42 -12.10
C MET A 175 -6.69 -6.18 -10.77
N GLU A 176 -5.56 -6.65 -10.26
CA GLU A 176 -5.50 -7.51 -9.08
C GLU A 176 -5.93 -6.78 -7.81
N SER A 177 -5.60 -5.49 -7.65
CA SER A 177 -6.06 -4.74 -6.46
C SER A 177 -7.59 -4.71 -6.34
N GLN A 178 -8.33 -4.63 -7.45
CA GLN A 178 -9.79 -4.68 -7.44
C GLN A 178 -10.31 -6.06 -7.05
N VAL A 179 -9.74 -7.10 -7.67
CA VAL A 179 -10.12 -8.50 -7.44
C VAL A 179 -9.84 -8.90 -5.98
N VAL A 180 -8.66 -8.55 -5.46
CA VAL A 180 -8.25 -8.88 -4.10
C VAL A 180 -9.15 -8.21 -3.07
N VAL A 181 -9.45 -6.91 -3.20
CA VAL A 181 -10.35 -6.22 -2.25
C VAL A 181 -11.75 -6.86 -2.25
N SER A 182 -12.30 -7.21 -3.41
CA SER A 182 -13.58 -7.93 -3.52
C SER A 182 -13.53 -9.31 -2.84
N LYS A 183 -12.46 -10.09 -3.10
CA LYS A 183 -12.26 -11.40 -2.46
C LYS A 183 -12.08 -11.30 -0.94
N LEU A 184 -11.37 -10.27 -0.45
CA LEU A 184 -11.18 -10.04 0.98
C LEU A 184 -12.50 -9.70 1.68
N LYS A 185 -13.37 -8.88 1.06
CA LYS A 185 -14.69 -8.59 1.63
C LYS A 185 -15.56 -9.83 1.74
N LYS A 186 -15.52 -10.70 0.72
CA LYS A 186 -16.22 -12.00 0.74
C LYS A 186 -15.65 -12.94 1.80
N HIS A 187 -14.32 -12.97 1.96
CA HIS A 187 -13.65 -13.85 2.91
C HIS A 187 -13.90 -13.43 4.37
N PHE A 188 -13.73 -12.15 4.70
CA PHE A 188 -13.78 -11.66 6.09
C PHE A 188 -15.13 -11.07 6.49
N GLY A 189 -16.04 -10.80 5.54
CA GLY A 189 -17.39 -10.31 5.82
C GLY A 189 -17.38 -9.03 6.65
N GLN A 190 -18.01 -9.07 7.82
CA GLN A 190 -18.15 -7.93 8.73
C GLN A 190 -16.91 -7.68 9.60
N SER A 191 -15.94 -8.59 9.61
CA SER A 191 -14.69 -8.42 10.38
C SER A 191 -13.77 -7.33 9.80
N ILE A 192 -14.03 -6.87 8.57
CA ILE A 192 -13.30 -5.77 7.95
C ILE A 192 -14.24 -4.68 7.41
N GLY A 193 -13.85 -3.43 7.59
CA GLY A 193 -14.43 -2.28 6.91
C GLY A 193 -13.78 -2.07 5.53
N ILE A 194 -14.53 -1.50 4.58
CA ILE A 194 -13.97 -0.99 3.32
C ILE A 194 -14.46 0.44 3.08
N ILE A 195 -13.51 1.35 2.87
CA ILE A 195 -13.76 2.71 2.41
C ILE A 195 -13.26 2.78 0.97
N PHE A 196 -14.13 3.18 0.06
CA PHE A 196 -13.80 3.42 -1.34
C PHE A 196 -13.67 4.92 -1.60
N ILE A 197 -12.57 5.31 -2.24
CA ILE A 197 -12.27 6.69 -2.60
C ILE A 197 -11.95 6.76 -4.09
N GLU A 198 -12.74 7.53 -4.85
CA GLU A 198 -12.54 7.75 -6.28
C GLU A 198 -11.93 9.14 -6.50
N LYS A 199 -10.67 9.19 -6.98
CA LYS A 199 -9.90 10.43 -7.19
C LYS A 199 -10.04 11.00 -8.62
N ASN A 200 -11.24 11.24 -9.14
CA ASN A 200 -11.34 11.89 -10.46
C ASN A 200 -11.12 13.41 -10.35
N ILE A 201 -10.17 13.94 -11.12
CA ILE A 201 -9.80 15.38 -11.13
C ILE A 201 -10.93 16.27 -11.68
N GLU A 202 -11.84 15.72 -12.49
CA GLU A 202 -12.81 16.51 -13.28
C GLU A 202 -14.24 16.58 -12.73
N SER A 203 -14.59 15.85 -11.68
CA SER A 203 -15.92 15.97 -11.05
C SER A 203 -15.76 16.25 -9.57
N THR A 204 -16.38 17.33 -9.11
CA THR A 204 -16.74 17.60 -7.70
C THR A 204 -16.50 16.40 -6.80
N SER A 205 -15.40 16.47 -6.03
CA SER A 205 -14.96 15.52 -5.01
C SER A 205 -16.03 14.52 -4.60
N LYS A 206 -16.06 13.35 -5.26
CA LYS A 206 -16.97 12.29 -4.87
C LYS A 206 -16.66 11.94 -3.42
N ARG A 207 -17.66 12.06 -2.56
CA ARG A 207 -17.51 11.74 -1.13
C ARG A 207 -17.04 10.29 -0.99
N PRO A 208 -16.16 9.98 -0.01
CA PRO A 208 -15.80 8.60 0.29
C PRO A 208 -17.05 7.75 0.51
N GLN A 209 -17.06 6.56 -0.05
CA GLN A 209 -18.11 5.58 0.18
C GLN A 209 -17.65 4.65 1.31
N PHE A 210 -18.38 4.66 2.42
CA PHE A 210 -18.04 3.90 3.63
C PHE A 210 -18.75 2.54 3.63
N ASN A 211 -18.14 1.57 4.31
CA ASN A 211 -18.67 0.21 4.51
C ASN A 211 -19.13 -0.47 3.23
N VAL A 212 -18.34 -0.34 2.16
CA VAL A 212 -18.64 -0.95 0.86
C VAL A 212 -18.67 -2.48 1.01
N THR A 213 -19.79 -3.08 0.63
CA THR A 213 -20.01 -4.53 0.63
C THR A 213 -19.74 -5.15 -0.72
N ASP A 214 -19.99 -4.40 -1.80
CA ASP A 214 -19.75 -4.81 -3.18
C ASP A 214 -18.88 -3.79 -3.91
N ILE A 215 -17.62 -4.16 -4.12
CA ILE A 215 -16.63 -3.32 -4.81
C ILE A 215 -16.95 -3.22 -6.30
N ASP A 216 -17.49 -4.26 -6.90
CA ASP A 216 -17.87 -4.27 -8.31
C ASP A 216 -19.04 -3.31 -8.58
N ALA A 217 -19.95 -3.14 -7.62
CA ALA A 217 -21.05 -2.19 -7.72
C ALA A 217 -20.60 -0.71 -7.67
N VAL A 218 -19.54 -0.40 -6.91
CA VAL A 218 -19.00 0.97 -6.84
C VAL A 218 -18.06 1.28 -8.01
N LEU A 219 -17.40 0.27 -8.57
CA LEU A 219 -16.58 0.37 -9.77
C LEU A 219 -17.46 0.43 -11.03
N ARG A 220 -17.91 1.64 -11.38
CA ARG A 220 -18.80 1.87 -12.53
C ARG A 220 -18.21 1.49 -13.89
N LYS A 221 -16.87 1.38 -13.98
CA LYS A 221 -16.17 1.09 -15.23
C LYS A 221 -15.18 -0.04 -15.01
N LYS A 222 -15.31 -1.09 -15.83
CA LYS A 222 -14.38 -2.22 -15.87
C LYS A 222 -13.47 -2.09 -17.07
N TYR A 223 -12.23 -2.54 -16.90
CA TYR A 223 -11.21 -2.52 -17.92
C TYR A 223 -10.70 -3.94 -18.13
N ASN A 224 -10.50 -4.31 -19.40
CA ASN A 224 -9.79 -5.52 -19.74
C ASN A 224 -8.28 -5.24 -19.85
N ARG A 225 -7.50 -6.31 -19.92
CA ARG A 225 -6.04 -6.25 -19.96
C ARG A 225 -5.55 -5.53 -21.22
N GLU A 226 -6.18 -5.80 -22.35
CA GLU A 226 -5.80 -5.24 -23.67
C GLU A 226 -5.90 -3.71 -23.66
N TYR A 227 -6.98 -3.17 -23.10
CA TYR A 227 -7.16 -1.73 -22.98
C TYR A 227 -6.10 -1.09 -22.06
N LEU A 228 -5.79 -1.72 -20.92
CA LEU A 228 -4.75 -1.22 -20.00
C LEU A 228 -3.36 -1.29 -20.64
N GLN A 229 -3.06 -2.35 -21.40
CA GLN A 229 -1.83 -2.48 -22.17
C GLN A 229 -1.71 -1.39 -23.24
N ALA A 230 -2.82 -1.03 -23.91
CA ALA A 230 -2.82 0.08 -24.86
C ALA A 230 -2.49 1.41 -24.18
N ILE A 231 -3.02 1.67 -22.99
CA ILE A 231 -2.71 2.90 -22.21
C ILE A 231 -1.21 3.00 -21.95
N VAL A 232 -0.60 1.94 -21.41
CA VAL A 232 0.81 2.00 -20.98
C VAL A 232 1.80 1.98 -22.14
N LYS A 233 1.38 1.58 -23.35
CA LYS A 233 2.18 1.63 -24.59
C LYS A 233 2.03 2.94 -25.37
N SER A 234 0.97 3.69 -25.13
CA SER A 234 0.60 4.89 -25.90
C SER A 234 1.26 6.19 -25.44
N GLN A 235 2.13 6.14 -24.42
CA GLN A 235 2.78 7.31 -23.81
C GLN A 235 4.29 7.10 -23.71
#